data_AF-A0A2D5T4H1-F1
#
_entry.id   AF-A0A2D5T4H1-F1
#
_cell.length_a   1.000
_cell.length_b   1.000
_cell.length_c   1.000
_cell.angle_alpha   90.00
_cell.angle_beta   90.00
_cell.angle_gamma   90.00
#
_symmetry.space_group_name_H-M   'P 1'
#
loop_
_entity.id
_entity.type
_entity.pdbx_description
1 polymer ?
#
loop_
_entity_poly.entity_id
_entity_poly.type
_entity_poly.pdbx_seq_one_letter_code
_entity_poly.pdbx_strand_id
1 'polypeptide(L)'
;MLFVFLTFLAAGVSLIYATNRHQLTLQTPLPHQFKYLGFIFLAISAVCSAFIFTGAAILFLWLMLFMLALMLLPISSLLLRKK
;
A
#
# COMPACT_ATOMS: atom_id res chain seq x y z
N MET A 1 -12.04 13.57 -6.26
CA MET A 1 -12.04 12.08 -6.25
C MET A 1 -10.64 11.49 -6.34
N LEU A 2 -9.78 11.98 -7.25
CA LEU A 2 -8.40 11.49 -7.36
C LEU A 2 -7.57 11.64 -6.07
N PHE A 3 -7.64 12.80 -5.39
CA PHE A 3 -6.99 12.98 -4.09
C PHE A 3 -7.48 11.98 -3.03
N VAL A 4 -8.79 11.69 -2.99
CA VAL A 4 -9.39 10.72 -2.07
C VAL A 4 -8.88 9.31 -2.37
N PHE A 5 -8.81 8.93 -3.65
CA PHE A 5 -8.22 7.67 -4.08
C PHE A 5 -6.77 7.51 -3.61
N LEU A 6 -5.94 8.54 -3.82
CA LEU A 6 -4.53 8.54 -3.44
C LEU A 6 -4.33 8.49 -1.92
N THR A 7 -5.12 9.24 -1.14
CA THR A 7 -5.00 9.25 0.32
C THR A 7 -5.37 7.90 0.92
N PHE A 8 -6.47 7.28 0.47
CA PHE A 8 -6.85 5.94 0.93
C PHE A 8 -5.83 4.88 0.50
N LEU A 9 -5.28 4.99 -0.72
CA LEU A 9 -4.24 4.08 -1.19
C LEU A 9 -2.98 4.18 -0.32
N ALA A 10 -2.45 5.40 -0.16
CA ALA A 10 -1.25 5.65 0.62
C ALA A 10 -1.44 5.25 2.09
N ALA A 11 -2.59 5.59 2.70
CA ALA A 11 -2.90 5.22 4.08
C ALA A 11 -3.03 3.70 4.24
N GLY A 12 -3.73 3.02 3.31
CA GLY A 12 -3.91 1.57 3.35
C GLY A 12 -2.58 0.80 3.24
N VAL A 13 -1.75 1.18 2.27
CA VAL A 13 -0.41 0.60 2.09
C VAL A 13 0.47 0.89 3.31
N SER A 14 0.44 2.13 3.83
CA SER A 14 1.22 2.51 5.00
C SER A 14 0.83 1.73 6.24
N LEU A 15 -0.47 1.51 6.49
CA LEU A 15 -0.95 0.72 7.63
C LEU A 15 -0.55 -0.75 7.54
N ILE A 16 -0.65 -1.35 6.34
CA ILE A 16 -0.24 -2.74 6.12
C ILE A 16 1.26 -2.87 6.31
N TYR A 17 2.04 -1.96 5.73
CA TYR A 17 3.49 -1.92 5.91
C TYR A 17 3.87 -1.72 7.38
N ALA A 18 3.19 -0.80 8.06
CA ALA A 18 3.43 -0.49 9.47
C ALA A 18 2.97 -1.60 10.43
N THR A 19 2.29 -2.64 9.94
CA THR A 19 1.95 -3.84 10.72
C THR A 19 2.95 -4.98 10.51
N ASN A 20 3.75 -4.93 9.44
CA ASN A 20 4.70 -5.99 9.14
C ASN A 20 5.90 -5.96 10.10
N ARG A 21 6.34 -7.14 10.55
CA ARG A 21 7.52 -7.27 11.43
C ARG A 21 8.81 -6.79 10.78
N HIS A 22 8.93 -6.97 9.46
CA HIS A 22 10.07 -6.54 8.66
C HIS A 22 9.94 -5.10 8.17
N GLN A 23 9.02 -4.32 8.72
CA GLN A 23 9.07 -2.88 8.52
C GLN A 23 10.34 -2.36 9.18
N LEU A 24 11.02 -1.43 8.51
CA LEU A 24 12.28 -0.88 9.01
C LEU A 24 12.11 0.58 9.46
N THR A 25 10.86 1.01 9.65
CA THR A 25 10.48 2.40 9.95
C THR A 25 10.13 2.58 11.43
N LEU A 26 9.20 1.80 11.98
CA LEU A 26 8.83 1.85 13.39
C LEU A 26 9.67 0.89 14.23
N GLN A 27 9.93 1.27 15.50
CA GLN A 27 10.65 0.42 16.46
C GLN A 27 9.82 -0.81 16.88
N THR A 28 8.50 -0.63 16.98
CA THR A 28 7.54 -1.68 17.28
C THR A 28 6.47 -1.73 16.18
N PRO A 29 6.11 -2.92 15.68
CA PRO A 29 5.07 -3.03 14.67
C PRO A 29 3.70 -2.69 15.25
N LEU A 30 2.83 -2.11 14.41
CA LEU A 30 1.44 -1.88 14.80
C LEU A 30 0.72 -3.21 15.09
N PRO A 31 -0.32 -3.19 15.94
CA PRO A 31 -1.15 -4.34 16.21
C PRO A 31 -1.76 -4.92 14.93
N HIS A 32 -1.91 -6.24 14.85
CA HIS A 32 -2.46 -6.93 13.67
C HIS A 32 -3.88 -6.46 13.29
N GLN A 33 -4.62 -5.84 14.21
CA GLN A 33 -5.93 -5.23 13.96
C GLN A 33 -5.86 -4.12 12.89
N PHE A 34 -4.77 -3.34 12.86
CA PHE A 34 -4.58 -2.27 11.87
C PHE A 34 -4.33 -2.78 10.46
N LYS A 35 -3.90 -4.05 10.31
CA LYS A 35 -3.78 -4.69 9.00
C LYS A 35 -5.13 -4.81 8.31
N TYR A 36 -6.19 -5.17 9.06
CA TYR A 36 -7.55 -5.23 8.52
C TYR A 36 -8.05 -3.84 8.11
N LEU A 37 -7.75 -2.82 8.91
CA LEU A 37 -8.08 -1.43 8.56
C LEU A 37 -7.37 -0.98 7.27
N GLY A 38 -6.09 -1.36 7.10
CA GLY A 38 -5.35 -1.10 5.87
C GLY A 38 -5.95 -1.79 4.64
N PHE A 39 -6.41 -3.04 4.77
CA PHE A 39 -7.14 -3.73 3.70
C PHE A 39 -8.48 -3.06 3.37
N ILE A 40 -9.22 -2.58 4.38
CA ILE A 40 -10.46 -1.82 4.16
C ILE A 40 -10.17 -0.55 3.35
N PHE A 41 -9.10 0.18 3.68
CA PHE A 41 -8.69 1.37 2.93
C PHE A 41 -8.26 1.06 1.50
N LEU A 42 -7.56 -0.06 1.27
CA LEU A 42 -7.25 -0.51 -0.09
C LEU A 42 -8.52 -0.87 -0.88
N ALA A 43 -9.50 -1.53 -0.26
CA ALA A 43 -10.77 -1.86 -0.91
C ALA A 43 -11.55 -0.59 -1.30
N ILE A 44 -11.61 0.40 -0.40
CA ILE A 44 -12.22 1.71 -0.69
C ILE A 44 -11.49 2.39 -1.86
N SER A 45 -10.16 2.37 -1.85
CA SER A 45 -9.36 2.92 -2.94
C SER A 45 -9.63 2.21 -4.28
N ALA A 46 -9.75 0.88 -4.28
CA ALA A 46 -10.12 0.11 -5.47
C ALA A 46 -11.50 0.51 -6.01
N VAL A 47 -12.49 0.65 -5.13
CA VAL A 47 -13.83 1.13 -5.52
C VAL A 47 -13.75 2.55 -6.08
N CYS A 48 -13.02 3.46 -5.43
CA CYS A 48 -12.83 4.82 -5.95
C CYS A 48 -12.15 4.83 -7.33
N SER A 49 -11.21 3.92 -7.59
CA SER A 49 -10.52 3.84 -8.89
C SER A 49 -11.50 3.52 -10.03
N ALA A 50 -12.57 2.76 -9.77
CA ALA A 50 -13.62 2.45 -10.74
C ALA A 50 -14.45 3.67 -11.17
N PHE A 51 -14.52 4.70 -10.34
CA PHE A 51 -15.23 5.95 -10.66
C PHE A 51 -14.33 6.99 -11.35
N ILE A 52 -13.01 6.78 -11.38
CA ILE A 52 -12.04 7.76 -11.88
C ILE A 52 -11.45 7.34 -13.22
N PHE A 53 -11.18 6.05 -13.39
CA PHE A 53 -10.44 5.52 -14.53
C PHE A 53 -11.33 4.61 -15.39
N THR A 54 -10.95 4.48 -16.67
CA THR A 54 -11.57 3.49 -17.57
C THR A 54 -11.15 2.07 -17.17
N GLY A 55 -11.93 1.06 -17.54
CA GLY A 55 -11.71 -0.33 -17.11
C GLY A 55 -10.28 -0.84 -17.35
N ALA A 56 -9.73 -0.59 -18.54
CA ALA A 56 -8.35 -0.97 -18.87
C ALA A 56 -7.30 -0.22 -18.03
N ALA A 57 -7.53 1.07 -17.75
CA ALA A 57 -6.62 1.89 -16.96
C ALA A 57 -6.56 1.44 -15.49
N ILE A 58 -7.67 0.94 -14.93
CA ILE A 58 -7.70 0.39 -13.56
C ILE A 58 -6.79 -0.84 -13.47
N LEU A 59 -6.92 -1.78 -14.40
CA LEU A 59 -6.11 -2.99 -14.43
C LEU A 59 -4.62 -2.64 -14.54
N PHE A 60 -4.28 -1.70 -15.43
CA PHE A 60 -2.91 -1.26 -15.62
C PHE A 60 -2.34 -0.57 -14.38
N LEU A 61 -3.13 0.28 -13.72
CA LEU A 61 -2.73 0.98 -12.50
C LEU A 61 -2.44 0.00 -11.36
N TRP A 62 -3.34 -0.96 -11.10
CA TRP A 62 -3.13 -1.97 -10.06
C TRP A 62 -1.96 -2.89 -10.36
N LEU A 63 -1.75 -3.24 -11.63
CA LEU A 63 -0.59 -4.03 -12.05
C LEU A 63 0.71 -3.25 -11.82
N MET A 64 0.77 -1.97 -12.18
CA MET A 64 1.92 -1.11 -11.93
C MET A 64 2.23 -0.97 -10.44
N LEU A 65 1.20 -0.80 -9.60
CA LEU A 65 1.38 -0.76 -8.14
C LEU A 65 1.93 -2.07 -7.59
N PHE A 66 1.46 -3.21 -8.09
CA PHE A 66 1.96 -4.51 -7.67
C PHE A 66 3.42 -4.71 -8.07
N MET A 67 3.77 -4.35 -9.32
CA MET A 67 5.15 -4.37 -9.79
C MET A 67 6.05 -3.46 -8.96
N LEU A 68 5.60 -2.23 -8.66
CA LEU A 68 6.33 -1.29 -7.83
C LEU A 68 6.56 -1.86 -6.42
N ALA A 69 5.54 -2.46 -5.81
CA ALA A 69 5.66 -3.10 -4.50
C ALA A 69 6.71 -4.22 -4.52
N LEU A 70 6.66 -5.10 -5.53
CA LEU A 70 7.65 -6.18 -5.69
C LEU A 70 9.07 -5.65 -5.91
N MET A 71 9.24 -4.57 -6.67
CA MET A 71 10.55 -3.93 -6.87
C MET A 71 11.08 -3.27 -5.58
N LEU A 72 10.20 -2.70 -4.76
CA LEU A 72 10.59 -2.05 -3.50
C LEU A 72 10.99 -3.04 -2.40
N LEU A 73 10.49 -4.28 -2.42
CA LEU A 73 10.87 -5.31 -1.44
C LEU A 73 12.38 -5.56 -1.35
N PRO A 74 13.12 -5.88 -2.44
CA PRO A 74 14.57 -6.07 -2.36
C PRO A 74 15.30 -4.76 -2.01
N ILE A 75 14.87 -3.63 -2.58
CA ILE A 75 15.51 -2.32 -2.34
C ILE A 75 15.40 -1.91 -0.87
N SER A 76 14.22 -2.05 -0.28
CA SER A 76 14.00 -1.76 1.15
C SER A 76 14.83 -2.68 2.04
N SER A 77 14.92 -3.98 1.72
CA SER A 77 15.75 -4.92 2.48
C SER A 77 17.25 -4.57 2.45
N LEU A 78 17.74 -3.97 1.36
CA LEU A 78 19.14 -3.56 1.20
C LEU A 78 19.44 -2.22 1.88
N LEU A 79 18.61 -1.20 1.63
CA LEU A 79 18.86 0.17 2.11
C LEU A 79 18.66 0.33 3.62
N LEU A 80 17.69 -0.38 4.17
CA LEU A 80 17.30 -0.25 5.57
C LEU A 80 17.93 -1.34 6.45
N ARG A 81 18.87 -2.13 5.90
CA ARG A 81 19.71 -3.04 6.67
C ARG A 81 20.58 -2.21 7.62
N LYS A 82 20.10 -2.01 8.84
CA LYS A 82 20.91 -1.46 9.93
C LYS A 82 22.14 -2.35 10.10
N LYS A 83 23.32 -1.74 9.99
CA LYS A 83 24.59 -2.35 10.41
C LYS A 83 24.54 -2.64 11.90
#